data_AF-A0A8T3Y815-F1
#
_entry.id   AF-A0A8T3Y815-F1
#
_cell.length_a   1.000
_cell.length_b   1.000
_cell.length_c   1.000
_cell.angle_alpha   90.00
_cell.angle_beta   90.00
_cell.angle_gamma   90.00
#
_symmetry.space_group_name_H-M   'P 1'
#
loop_
_entity.id
_entity.type
_entity.pdbx_description
1 polymer ?
#
loop_
_entity_poly.entity_id
_entity_poly.type
_entity_poly.pdbx_seq_one_letter_code
_entity_poly.pdbx_strand_id
1 'polypeptide(L)'
;MADIIRVDDVKLSVIPFERTYDSDGDLAIHPHVRDEYARRRYDAEPKTADDAAKCGTTVFNGLDTSCPRLSVYHGSQVVVSADIAPTRYLIGRSARDVIADHLGLSDFYYKALTPRMAHVSVIVPVKENRTYFLLGQVKGKTLGSGELHAALAAGGVQASHLKQRNPLAAALSNECAEEVGVRTRLDYVPSLMVDDYRVATVNFAGVSNLKLDDVLASFERLARKALSQKQELEVQALALIPMRFANTTIRNDRVIMSDVVCFTPSGTGLKESRETKVLRPYSVSMLEYLTQKDSFHMILEKAGL
;
A
#
# COMPACT_ATOMS: atom_id res chain seq x y z
N MET A 1 -11.88 4.30 11.15
CA MET A 1 -10.95 3.14 11.08
C MET A 1 -11.06 2.54 9.68
N ALA A 2 -10.00 1.96 9.10
CA ALA A 2 -10.11 1.34 7.76
C ALA A 2 -11.04 0.12 7.78
N ASP A 3 -11.83 -0.09 6.72
CA ASP A 3 -12.65 -1.29 6.60
C ASP A 3 -11.80 -2.41 5.99
N ILE A 4 -11.50 -3.45 6.79
CA ILE A 4 -10.76 -4.63 6.33
C ILE A 4 -11.72 -5.78 6.14
N ILE A 5 -11.79 -6.27 4.91
CA ILE A 5 -12.71 -7.33 4.49
C ILE A 5 -11.89 -8.51 4.02
N ARG A 6 -12.18 -9.70 4.54
CA ARG A 6 -11.68 -10.96 3.98
C ARG A 6 -12.31 -11.18 2.61
N VAL A 7 -11.50 -11.54 1.63
CA VAL A 7 -11.94 -11.75 0.26
C VAL A 7 -11.53 -13.15 -0.20
N ASP A 8 -12.46 -13.86 -0.83
CA ASP A 8 -12.18 -15.15 -1.46
C ASP A 8 -11.94 -14.98 -2.97
N ASP A 9 -12.53 -13.96 -3.61
CA ASP A 9 -12.31 -13.63 -5.03
C ASP A 9 -12.49 -12.13 -5.33
N VAL A 10 -11.78 -11.62 -6.33
CA VAL A 10 -11.90 -10.25 -6.84
C VAL A 10 -12.21 -10.26 -8.33
N LYS A 11 -13.40 -9.76 -8.68
CA LYS A 11 -13.82 -9.53 -10.07
C LYS A 11 -13.49 -8.10 -10.46
N LEU A 12 -12.45 -7.94 -11.26
CA LEU A 12 -11.99 -6.65 -11.73
C LEU A 12 -12.49 -6.38 -13.17
N SER A 13 -13.17 -5.25 -13.37
CA SER A 13 -13.53 -4.75 -14.70
C SER A 13 -12.77 -3.47 -15.00
N VAL A 14 -12.12 -3.41 -16.16
CA VAL A 14 -11.36 -2.21 -16.57
C VAL A 14 -12.27 -1.26 -17.35
N ILE A 15 -12.37 -0.01 -16.88
CA ILE A 15 -12.98 1.08 -17.63
C ILE A 15 -11.88 1.73 -18.47
N PRO A 16 -11.99 1.79 -19.81
CA PRO A 16 -10.90 2.24 -20.68
C PRO A 16 -10.77 3.78 -20.75
N PHE A 17 -11.55 4.53 -19.98
CA PHE A 17 -11.59 5.99 -19.98
C PHE A 17 -10.91 6.55 -18.74
N GLU A 18 -10.09 7.60 -18.92
CA GLU A 18 -9.47 8.30 -17.80
C GLU A 18 -10.56 9.02 -16.98
N ARG A 19 -10.53 8.78 -15.67
CA ARG A 19 -11.29 9.50 -14.67
C ARG A 19 -10.53 10.78 -14.30
N THR A 20 -11.06 11.90 -14.75
CA THR A 20 -10.56 13.26 -14.54
C THR A 20 -11.38 14.00 -13.48
N TYR A 21 -10.92 15.17 -13.02
CA TYR A 21 -11.63 15.95 -12.00
C TYR A 21 -12.98 16.53 -12.50
N ASP A 22 -13.15 16.66 -13.81
CA ASP A 22 -14.36 17.11 -14.50
C ASP A 22 -15.26 15.97 -15.00
N SER A 23 -14.88 14.70 -14.76
CA SER A 23 -15.71 13.54 -15.09
C SER A 23 -17.06 13.58 -14.37
N ASP A 24 -18.10 13.05 -15.04
CA ASP A 24 -19.47 12.96 -14.53
C ASP A 24 -20.00 11.51 -14.51
N GLY A 25 -21.25 11.34 -14.08
CA GLY A 25 -21.93 10.04 -14.02
C GLY A 25 -21.16 8.98 -13.22
N ASP A 26 -20.96 7.81 -13.82
CA ASP A 26 -20.26 6.67 -13.21
C ASP A 26 -18.78 6.92 -12.90
N LEU A 27 -18.18 7.97 -13.48
CA LEU A 27 -16.78 8.35 -13.26
C LEU A 27 -16.64 9.60 -12.38
N ALA A 28 -17.75 10.16 -11.87
CA ALA A 28 -17.72 11.40 -11.12
C ALA A 28 -16.74 11.35 -9.93
N ILE A 29 -15.97 12.43 -9.77
CA ILE A 29 -15.17 12.69 -8.58
C ILE A 29 -16.05 13.47 -7.59
N HIS A 30 -15.93 13.14 -6.29
CA HIS A 30 -16.70 13.83 -5.26
C HIS A 30 -16.51 15.36 -5.34
N PRO A 31 -17.57 16.18 -5.28
CA PRO A 31 -17.49 17.64 -5.50
C PRO A 31 -16.40 18.33 -4.67
N HIS A 32 -16.29 18.03 -3.37
CA HIS A 32 -15.25 18.63 -2.54
C HIS A 32 -13.82 18.26 -2.94
N VAL A 33 -13.59 17.03 -3.44
CA VAL A 33 -12.28 16.63 -3.97
C VAL A 33 -12.01 17.38 -5.27
N ARG A 34 -13.02 17.53 -6.14
CA ARG A 34 -12.89 18.33 -7.36
C ARG A 34 -12.56 19.80 -7.06
N ASP A 35 -13.27 20.41 -6.13
CA ASP A 35 -13.10 21.81 -5.77
C ASP A 35 -11.72 22.04 -5.14
N GLU A 36 -11.28 21.13 -4.27
CA GLU A 36 -9.94 21.17 -3.68
C GLU A 36 -8.83 20.98 -4.73
N TYR A 37 -9.01 20.04 -5.66
CA TYR A 37 -8.09 19.79 -6.76
C TYR A 37 -7.94 21.04 -7.65
N ALA A 38 -9.05 21.71 -7.98
CA ALA A 38 -9.05 22.96 -8.73
C ALA A 38 -8.39 24.10 -7.94
N ARG A 39 -8.75 24.24 -6.66
CA ARG A 39 -8.20 25.27 -5.76
C ARG A 39 -6.68 25.17 -5.62
N ARG A 40 -6.14 23.96 -5.49
CA ARG A 40 -4.68 23.71 -5.41
C ARG A 40 -3.98 23.67 -6.76
N ARG A 41 -4.72 23.84 -7.86
CA ARG A 41 -4.21 23.84 -9.24
C ARG A 41 -3.41 22.58 -9.60
N TYR A 42 -3.82 21.42 -9.08
CA TYR A 42 -3.12 20.16 -9.34
C TYR A 42 -3.13 19.72 -10.80
N ASP A 43 -4.02 20.27 -11.62
CA ASP A 43 -3.96 20.03 -13.06
C ASP A 43 -2.74 20.68 -13.74
N ALA A 44 -2.24 21.78 -13.18
CA ALA A 44 -1.09 22.50 -13.71
C ALA A 44 0.26 21.85 -13.35
N GLU A 45 0.25 20.85 -12.49
CA GLU A 45 1.46 20.10 -12.12
C GLU A 45 1.98 19.25 -13.30
N PRO A 46 3.30 19.07 -13.43
CA PRO A 46 3.91 18.23 -14.47
C PRO A 46 3.28 16.84 -14.50
N LYS A 47 3.10 16.23 -15.68
CA LYS A 47 2.45 14.90 -15.79
C LYS A 47 3.43 13.72 -15.73
N THR A 48 4.73 13.99 -15.79
CA THR A 48 5.80 12.98 -15.78
C THR A 48 6.91 13.39 -14.82
N ALA A 49 7.71 12.42 -14.36
CA ALA A 49 8.88 12.70 -13.54
C ALA A 49 9.93 13.55 -14.30
N ASP A 50 10.08 13.33 -15.60
CA ASP A 50 11.00 14.09 -16.44
C ASP A 50 10.59 15.57 -16.55
N ASP A 51 9.29 15.84 -16.71
CA ASP A 51 8.78 17.21 -16.75
C ASP A 51 8.88 17.87 -15.38
N ALA A 52 8.68 17.11 -14.30
CA ALA A 52 8.93 17.58 -12.93
C ALA A 52 10.37 18.05 -12.76
N ALA A 53 11.33 17.22 -13.19
CA ALA A 53 12.75 17.54 -13.13
C ALA A 53 13.09 18.79 -13.95
N LYS A 54 12.53 18.96 -15.16
CA LYS A 54 12.69 20.18 -15.97
C LYS A 54 12.14 21.43 -15.29
N CYS A 55 11.08 21.28 -14.50
CA CYS A 55 10.47 22.34 -13.71
C CYS A 55 11.13 22.53 -12.33
N GLY A 56 12.18 21.77 -11.98
CA GLY A 56 12.86 21.86 -10.69
C GLY A 56 12.03 21.35 -9.51
N THR A 57 11.04 20.49 -9.75
CA THR A 57 10.17 19.89 -8.73
C THR A 57 10.24 18.37 -8.74
N THR A 58 9.96 17.74 -7.61
CA THR A 58 9.81 16.27 -7.51
C THR A 58 8.35 15.83 -7.51
N VAL A 59 7.41 16.78 -7.51
CA VAL A 59 5.97 16.53 -7.55
C VAL A 59 5.52 16.47 -9.00
N PHE A 60 4.74 15.45 -9.33
CA PHE A 60 4.10 15.32 -10.63
C PHE A 60 2.77 14.58 -10.51
N ASN A 61 1.88 14.89 -11.43
CA ASN A 61 0.54 14.36 -11.55
C ASN A 61 0.48 13.19 -12.53
N GLY A 62 1.24 12.15 -12.19
CA GLY A 62 1.38 10.94 -12.99
C GLY A 62 0.06 10.19 -13.18
N LEU A 63 0.01 9.36 -14.22
CA LEU A 63 -1.07 8.40 -14.41
C LEU A 63 -1.01 7.32 -13.33
N ASP A 64 -2.15 7.10 -12.70
CA ASP A 64 -2.39 6.06 -11.70
C ASP A 64 -3.77 5.44 -11.98
N THR A 65 -4.33 4.68 -11.06
CA THR A 65 -5.70 4.17 -11.19
C THR A 65 -6.52 4.33 -9.92
N SER A 66 -7.83 4.27 -10.10
CA SER A 66 -8.76 4.30 -8.99
C SER A 66 -9.95 3.39 -9.23
N CYS A 67 -10.66 3.05 -8.14
CA CYS A 67 -11.87 2.25 -8.17
C CYS A 67 -13.12 3.12 -8.02
N PRO A 68 -13.71 3.66 -9.11
CA PRO A 68 -14.94 4.44 -9.03
C PRO A 68 -16.11 3.64 -8.44
N ARG A 69 -16.17 2.33 -8.71
CA ARG A 69 -17.19 1.43 -8.17
C ARG A 69 -16.55 0.25 -7.45
N LEU A 70 -17.09 -0.05 -6.28
CA LEU A 70 -16.67 -1.14 -5.42
C LEU A 70 -17.91 -1.74 -4.76
N SER A 71 -18.07 -3.05 -4.83
CA SER A 71 -19.21 -3.76 -4.24
C SER A 71 -18.74 -5.07 -3.63
N VAL A 72 -19.26 -5.37 -2.44
CA VAL A 72 -18.91 -6.57 -1.68
C VAL A 72 -20.14 -7.44 -1.59
N TYR A 73 -20.02 -8.69 -2.03
CA TYR A 73 -21.09 -9.67 -2.01
C TYR A 73 -20.78 -10.75 -0.98
N HIS A 74 -21.68 -10.89 0.00
CA HIS A 74 -21.57 -11.89 1.06
C HIS A 74 -22.46 -13.09 0.74
N GLY A 75 -21.83 -14.23 0.42
CA GLY A 75 -22.50 -15.52 0.21
C GLY A 75 -21.71 -16.66 0.84
N SER A 76 -21.69 -17.83 0.20
CA SER A 76 -20.77 -18.93 0.57
C SER A 76 -19.30 -18.57 0.35
N GLN A 77 -19.04 -17.55 -0.46
CA GLN A 77 -17.75 -16.90 -0.66
C GLN A 77 -17.97 -15.38 -0.57
N VAL A 78 -16.96 -14.66 -0.10
CA VAL A 78 -16.92 -13.19 -0.13
C VAL A 78 -16.25 -12.76 -1.43
N VAL A 79 -17.04 -12.15 -2.33
CA VAL A 79 -16.56 -11.68 -3.63
C VAL A 79 -16.58 -10.15 -3.66
N VAL A 80 -15.47 -9.55 -4.07
CA VAL A 80 -15.40 -8.11 -4.35
C VAL A 80 -15.49 -7.88 -5.85
N SER A 81 -16.46 -7.08 -6.28
CA SER A 81 -16.50 -6.55 -7.65
C SER A 81 -15.96 -5.13 -7.63
N ALA A 82 -14.94 -4.86 -8.43
CA ALA A 82 -14.31 -3.56 -8.55
C ALA A 82 -14.21 -3.15 -10.02
N ASP A 83 -14.67 -1.94 -10.32
CA ASP A 83 -14.32 -1.30 -11.59
C ASP A 83 -13.06 -0.48 -11.35
N ILE A 84 -12.10 -0.55 -12.26
CA ILE A 84 -10.85 0.19 -12.19
C ILE A 84 -10.69 1.07 -13.43
N ALA A 85 -10.37 2.33 -13.21
CA ALA A 85 -10.20 3.32 -14.27
C ALA A 85 -8.83 4.02 -14.14
N PRO A 86 -8.15 4.36 -15.25
CA PRO A 86 -7.05 5.30 -15.23
C PRO A 86 -7.46 6.61 -14.55
N THR A 87 -6.56 7.21 -13.80
CA THR A 87 -6.77 8.53 -13.18
C THR A 87 -5.42 9.20 -12.93
N ARG A 88 -5.40 10.25 -12.13
CA ARG A 88 -4.22 11.05 -11.81
C ARG A 88 -3.87 10.97 -10.34
N TYR A 89 -2.59 10.82 -10.01
CA TYR A 89 -2.13 10.68 -8.62
C TYR A 89 -2.62 11.81 -7.70
N LEU A 90 -2.66 13.06 -8.21
CA LEU A 90 -3.07 14.20 -7.39
C LEU A 90 -4.58 14.28 -7.11
N ILE A 91 -5.41 13.48 -7.78
CA ILE A 91 -6.81 13.29 -7.40
C ILE A 91 -6.89 12.61 -6.03
N GLY A 92 -6.12 11.54 -5.82
CA GLY A 92 -5.98 10.90 -4.51
C GLY A 92 -5.36 11.83 -3.47
N ARG A 93 -4.40 12.68 -3.89
CA ARG A 93 -3.81 13.70 -3.01
C ARG A 93 -4.85 14.71 -2.53
N SER A 94 -5.64 15.24 -3.45
CA SER A 94 -6.70 16.19 -3.15
C SER A 94 -7.70 15.65 -2.12
N ALA A 95 -8.11 14.39 -2.22
CA ALA A 95 -8.98 13.81 -1.19
C ALA A 95 -8.32 13.76 0.19
N ARG A 96 -7.01 13.45 0.26
CA ARG A 96 -6.26 13.50 1.52
C ARG A 96 -6.16 14.92 2.08
N ASP A 97 -6.01 15.93 1.22
CA ASP A 97 -5.99 17.31 1.66
C ASP A 97 -7.38 17.76 2.16
N VAL A 98 -8.48 17.33 1.52
CA VAL A 98 -9.84 17.55 2.06
C VAL A 98 -9.99 16.94 3.45
N ILE A 99 -9.53 15.70 3.64
CA ILE A 99 -9.60 15.01 4.95
C ILE A 99 -8.78 15.74 6.00
N ALA A 100 -7.56 16.18 5.66
CA ALA A 100 -6.67 16.90 6.55
C ALA A 100 -7.22 18.28 6.94
N ASP A 101 -7.85 18.99 6.00
CA ASP A 101 -8.43 20.31 6.25
C ASP A 101 -9.75 20.23 7.05
N HIS A 102 -10.41 19.06 7.06
CA HIS A 102 -11.71 18.85 7.71
C HIS A 102 -11.67 17.77 8.80
N LEU A 103 -10.63 17.76 9.64
CA LEU A 103 -10.53 16.90 10.84
C LEU A 103 -11.72 17.18 11.78
N GLY A 104 -12.78 16.38 11.68
CA GLY A 104 -14.01 16.57 12.46
C GLY A 104 -15.31 16.15 11.75
N LEU A 105 -15.24 15.77 10.47
CA LEU A 105 -16.38 15.19 9.77
C LEU A 105 -16.57 13.70 10.13
N SER A 106 -17.76 13.19 9.87
CA SER A 106 -18.09 11.79 10.18
C SER A 106 -17.39 10.82 9.21
N ASP A 107 -17.15 9.59 9.67
CA ASP A 107 -16.62 8.51 8.83
C ASP A 107 -17.45 8.28 7.56
N PHE A 108 -18.77 8.49 7.64
CA PHE A 108 -19.67 8.42 6.49
C PHE A 108 -19.28 9.43 5.40
N TYR A 109 -18.96 10.65 5.79
CA TYR A 109 -18.52 11.69 4.85
C TYR A 109 -17.19 11.31 4.19
N TYR A 110 -16.20 10.85 4.95
CA TYR A 110 -14.91 10.49 4.37
C TYR A 110 -15.00 9.30 3.41
N LYS A 111 -15.85 8.30 3.71
CA LYS A 111 -16.14 7.19 2.80
C LYS A 111 -16.77 7.64 1.49
N ALA A 112 -17.44 8.79 1.45
CA ALA A 112 -18.04 9.34 0.24
C ALA A 112 -17.04 10.08 -0.68
N LEU A 113 -15.89 10.55 -0.17
CA LEU A 113 -14.92 11.34 -0.95
C LEU A 113 -14.35 10.58 -2.17
N THR A 114 -14.32 9.25 -2.10
CA THR A 114 -14.15 8.28 -3.20
C THR A 114 -13.25 8.67 -4.40
N PRO A 115 -11.96 9.04 -4.25
CA PRO A 115 -11.03 8.67 -5.31
C PRO A 115 -10.84 7.15 -5.26
N ARG A 116 -10.65 6.52 -4.08
CA ARG A 116 -10.33 5.09 -3.92
C ARG A 116 -9.17 4.69 -4.85
N MET A 117 -8.02 5.34 -4.65
CA MET A 117 -6.81 5.01 -5.41
C MET A 117 -6.50 3.53 -5.23
N ALA A 118 -6.30 2.81 -6.33
CA ALA A 118 -6.16 1.36 -6.30
C ALA A 118 -4.73 0.98 -5.95
N HIS A 119 -4.56 0.20 -4.90
CA HIS A 119 -3.28 -0.29 -4.42
C HIS A 119 -3.29 -1.81 -4.33
N VAL A 120 -2.09 -2.38 -4.37
CA VAL A 120 -1.84 -3.79 -4.08
C VAL A 120 -0.76 -3.93 -3.03
N SER A 121 -0.85 -4.99 -2.24
CA SER A 121 0.19 -5.33 -1.28
C SER A 121 0.32 -6.83 -1.08
N VAL A 122 1.46 -7.25 -0.52
CA VAL A 122 1.66 -8.62 -0.06
C VAL A 122 2.00 -8.65 1.43
N ILE A 123 1.23 -9.46 2.15
CA ILE A 123 1.42 -9.76 3.57
C ILE A 123 2.17 -11.07 3.65
N VAL A 124 3.30 -11.07 4.36
CA VAL A 124 4.15 -12.25 4.52
C VAL A 124 4.32 -12.53 6.00
N PRO A 125 3.46 -13.40 6.59
CA PRO A 125 3.68 -13.86 7.94
C PRO A 125 4.88 -14.83 7.94
N VAL A 126 5.71 -14.74 8.98
CA VAL A 126 6.85 -15.63 9.22
C VAL A 126 6.85 -16.09 10.67
N LYS A 127 7.44 -17.26 10.92
CA LYS A 127 7.51 -17.85 12.26
C LYS A 127 8.96 -18.05 12.66
N GLU A 128 9.41 -17.28 13.64
CA GLU A 128 10.76 -17.32 14.20
C GLU A 128 10.68 -17.65 15.69
N ASN A 129 11.42 -18.67 16.13
CA ASN A 129 11.49 -19.05 17.56
C ASN A 129 10.12 -19.18 18.25
N ARG A 130 9.15 -19.83 17.58
CA ARG A 130 7.74 -20.00 18.01
C ARG A 130 6.90 -18.72 18.09
N THR A 131 7.44 -17.59 17.63
CA THR A 131 6.75 -16.30 17.58
C THR A 131 6.40 -15.97 16.13
N TYR A 132 5.25 -15.34 15.90
CA TYR A 132 4.78 -14.95 14.58
C TYR A 132 5.00 -13.45 14.33
N PHE A 133 5.56 -13.14 13.16
CA PHE A 133 5.86 -11.80 12.71
C PHE A 133 5.27 -11.57 11.32
N LEU A 134 5.00 -10.33 10.96
CA LEU A 134 4.92 -9.91 9.57
C LEU A 134 6.34 -9.52 9.13
N LEU A 135 6.76 -10.01 7.97
CA LEU A 135 7.89 -9.46 7.27
C LEU A 135 7.41 -8.22 6.49
N GLY A 136 7.79 -7.04 7.00
CA GLY A 136 7.45 -5.74 6.44
C GLY A 136 8.69 -4.95 6.04
N GLN A 137 8.52 -3.65 5.86
CA GLN A 137 9.57 -2.73 5.42
C GLN A 137 9.65 -1.48 6.30
N VAL A 138 10.84 -0.91 6.40
CA VAL A 138 11.08 0.48 6.82
C VAL A 138 11.17 1.32 5.54
N LYS A 139 10.24 2.26 5.34
CA LYS A 139 10.23 3.07 4.11
C LYS A 139 11.46 3.97 4.06
N GLY A 140 12.05 4.07 2.88
CA GLY A 140 13.22 4.87 2.58
C GLY A 140 12.86 6.17 1.89
N LYS A 141 13.07 6.23 0.57
CA LYS A 141 12.58 7.31 -0.29
C LYS A 141 11.04 7.40 -0.15
N THR A 142 10.49 8.62 -0.14
CA THR A 142 9.03 8.98 -0.10
C THR A 142 8.42 9.37 1.27
N LEU A 143 7.12 9.69 1.25
CA LEU A 143 6.29 10.03 2.40
C LEU A 143 6.30 8.90 3.43
N GLY A 144 6.69 9.22 4.66
CA GLY A 144 6.82 8.26 5.75
C GLY A 144 8.18 7.57 5.81
N SER A 145 9.24 8.22 5.32
CA SER A 145 10.62 7.77 5.51
C SER A 145 10.91 7.43 6.99
N GLY A 146 11.50 6.28 7.22
CA GLY A 146 11.78 5.73 8.55
C GLY A 146 10.58 5.07 9.25
N GLU A 147 9.38 5.10 8.68
CA GLU A 147 8.17 4.47 9.24
C GLU A 147 8.04 3.01 8.80
N LEU A 148 7.37 2.21 9.64
CA LEU A 148 7.07 0.81 9.38
C LEU A 148 5.85 0.62 8.51
N HIS A 149 6.02 -0.16 7.46
CA HIS A 149 4.96 -0.70 6.63
C HIS A 149 4.78 -2.20 6.89
N ALA A 150 3.57 -2.61 7.26
CA ALA A 150 3.26 -4.01 7.60
C ALA A 150 3.27 -4.96 6.40
N ALA A 151 3.12 -4.44 5.18
CA ALA A 151 3.26 -5.22 3.96
C ALA A 151 4.75 -5.33 3.56
N LEU A 152 5.16 -6.49 3.05
CA LEU A 152 6.52 -6.69 2.52
C LEU A 152 6.76 -5.78 1.32
N ALA A 153 5.80 -5.74 0.40
CA ALA A 153 5.80 -4.83 -0.74
C ALA A 153 4.40 -4.29 -1.00
N ALA A 154 4.30 -3.04 -1.46
CA ALA A 154 3.02 -2.43 -1.78
C ALA A 154 3.16 -1.15 -2.63
N GLY A 155 2.22 -0.95 -3.56
CA GLY A 155 2.20 0.23 -4.40
C GLY A 155 0.90 0.41 -5.16
N GLY A 156 0.85 1.49 -5.93
CA GLY A 156 -0.31 1.85 -6.74
C GLY A 156 -0.44 0.95 -7.97
N VAL A 157 -1.66 0.60 -8.36
CA VAL A 157 -1.90 -0.11 -9.62
C VAL A 157 -1.75 0.91 -10.75
N GLN A 158 -0.56 1.04 -11.32
CA GLN A 158 -0.34 2.01 -12.40
C GLN A 158 -1.22 1.71 -13.63
N ALA A 159 -1.62 2.76 -14.36
CA ALA A 159 -2.49 2.64 -15.54
C ALA A 159 -1.90 1.73 -16.64
N SER A 160 -0.57 1.63 -16.73
CA SER A 160 0.15 0.72 -17.63
C SER A 160 -0.20 -0.75 -17.41
N HIS A 161 -0.55 -1.14 -16.18
CA HIS A 161 -0.92 -2.51 -15.82
C HIS A 161 -2.34 -2.91 -16.25
N LEU A 162 -3.21 -1.95 -16.56
CA LEU A 162 -4.61 -2.23 -16.94
C LEU A 162 -4.74 -3.03 -18.25
N LYS A 163 -3.68 -3.06 -19.07
CA LYS A 163 -3.61 -3.87 -20.30
C LYS A 163 -3.27 -5.33 -20.04
N GLN A 164 -2.89 -5.69 -18.82
CA GLN A 164 -2.50 -7.04 -18.44
C GLN A 164 -3.72 -7.89 -18.13
N ARG A 165 -3.59 -9.22 -18.30
CA ARG A 165 -4.67 -10.18 -17.98
C ARG A 165 -5.12 -10.09 -16.52
N ASN A 166 -4.18 -9.85 -15.60
CA ASN A 166 -4.45 -9.59 -14.20
C ASN A 166 -3.67 -8.34 -13.78
N PRO A 167 -4.31 -7.15 -13.83
CA PRO A 167 -3.64 -5.89 -13.50
C PRO A 167 -3.09 -5.84 -12.07
N LEU A 168 -3.79 -6.44 -11.10
CA LEU A 168 -3.37 -6.44 -9.70
C LEU A 168 -2.12 -7.30 -9.50
N ALA A 169 -2.08 -8.50 -10.10
CA ALA A 169 -0.91 -9.37 -10.03
C ALA A 169 0.31 -8.75 -10.73
N ALA A 170 0.10 -8.09 -11.88
CA ALA A 170 1.17 -7.40 -12.59
C ALA A 170 1.75 -6.24 -11.76
N ALA A 171 0.88 -5.41 -11.18
CA ALA A 171 1.30 -4.33 -10.29
C ALA A 171 2.09 -4.88 -9.10
N LEU A 172 1.57 -5.89 -8.38
CA LEU A 172 2.26 -6.44 -7.22
C LEU A 172 3.59 -7.08 -7.58
N SER A 173 3.67 -7.78 -8.71
CA SER A 173 4.93 -8.35 -9.18
C SER A 173 5.96 -7.26 -9.47
N ASN A 174 5.55 -6.09 -9.95
CA ASN A 174 6.44 -4.96 -10.17
C ASN A 174 6.94 -4.42 -8.82
N GLU A 175 6.03 -4.16 -7.87
CA GLU A 175 6.37 -3.66 -6.53
C GLU A 175 7.32 -4.60 -5.79
N CYS A 176 7.06 -5.92 -5.80
CA CYS A 176 7.95 -6.90 -5.19
C CYS A 176 9.36 -6.90 -5.81
N ALA A 177 9.46 -6.70 -7.12
CA ALA A 177 10.73 -6.67 -7.82
C ALA A 177 11.51 -5.38 -7.54
N GLU A 178 10.82 -4.24 -7.47
CA GLU A 178 11.40 -2.91 -7.25
C GLU A 178 11.76 -2.66 -5.78
N GLU A 179 10.90 -3.03 -4.85
CA GLU A 179 11.07 -2.75 -3.42
C GLU A 179 11.99 -3.78 -2.73
N VAL A 180 11.83 -5.07 -3.05
CA VAL A 180 12.48 -6.18 -2.29
C VAL A 180 13.24 -7.19 -3.16
N GLY A 181 13.25 -7.01 -4.48
CA GLY A 181 14.02 -7.84 -5.41
C GLY A 181 13.44 -9.23 -5.65
N VAL A 182 12.23 -9.51 -5.14
CA VAL A 182 11.59 -10.82 -5.27
C VAL A 182 10.87 -10.89 -6.62
N ARG A 183 11.38 -11.74 -7.51
CA ARG A 183 10.77 -12.04 -8.81
C ARG A 183 10.11 -13.41 -8.77
N THR A 184 8.92 -13.49 -8.21
CA THR A 184 8.13 -14.72 -8.27
C THR A 184 6.86 -14.45 -9.05
N ARG A 185 6.41 -15.46 -9.82
CA ARG A 185 5.01 -15.51 -10.25
C ARG A 185 4.21 -15.75 -8.98
N LEU A 186 3.83 -14.69 -8.32
CA LEU A 186 2.83 -14.77 -7.27
C LEU A 186 1.54 -15.19 -7.99
N ASP A 187 1.01 -16.36 -7.64
CA ASP A 187 -0.39 -16.71 -7.91
C ASP A 187 -1.25 -15.80 -7.04
N TYR A 188 -1.30 -14.53 -7.44
CA TYR A 188 -1.84 -13.47 -6.64
C TYR A 188 -3.35 -13.46 -6.78
N VAL A 189 -3.99 -13.86 -5.70
CA VAL A 189 -5.40 -13.64 -5.43
C VAL A 189 -5.48 -12.85 -4.14
N PRO A 190 -6.09 -11.63 -4.16
CA PRO A 190 -6.29 -10.86 -2.95
C PRO A 190 -7.03 -11.69 -1.90
N SER A 191 -6.45 -11.79 -0.70
CA SER A 191 -7.08 -12.42 0.46
C SER A 191 -7.81 -11.39 1.34
N LEU A 192 -7.45 -10.13 1.19
CA LEU A 192 -8.07 -9.01 1.89
C LEU A 192 -8.30 -7.84 0.93
N MET A 193 -9.33 -7.06 1.22
CA MET A 193 -9.52 -5.70 0.73
C MET A 193 -9.49 -4.76 1.93
N VAL A 194 -8.68 -3.71 1.85
CA VAL A 194 -8.57 -2.67 2.86
C VAL A 194 -9.02 -1.36 2.24
N ASP A 195 -10.22 -0.88 2.61
CA ASP A 195 -10.69 0.45 2.24
C ASP A 195 -10.29 1.44 3.34
N ASP A 196 -9.16 2.14 3.12
CA ASP A 196 -8.67 3.18 4.03
C ASP A 196 -8.98 4.56 3.47
N TYR A 197 -10.19 5.01 3.77
CA TYR A 197 -10.67 6.33 3.36
C TYR A 197 -9.80 7.48 3.88
N ARG A 198 -9.06 7.31 4.99
CA ARG A 198 -8.20 8.38 5.57
C ARG A 198 -7.01 8.73 4.67
N VAL A 199 -6.56 7.76 3.89
CA VAL A 199 -5.49 7.95 2.89
C VAL A 199 -6.02 7.92 1.45
N ALA A 200 -7.35 7.78 1.31
CA ALA A 200 -8.09 7.75 0.06
C ALA A 200 -7.67 6.60 -0.88
N THR A 201 -7.35 5.43 -0.29
CA THR A 201 -6.89 4.24 -1.03
C THR A 201 -7.75 3.03 -0.74
N VAL A 202 -7.96 2.19 -1.76
CA VAL A 202 -8.38 0.81 -1.58
C VAL A 202 -7.20 -0.09 -1.91
N ASN A 203 -6.81 -0.94 -0.97
CA ASN A 203 -5.69 -1.85 -1.12
C ASN A 203 -6.17 -3.30 -1.19
N PHE A 204 -5.82 -3.99 -2.27
CA PHE A 204 -6.01 -5.43 -2.42
C PHE A 204 -4.76 -6.14 -1.89
N ALA A 205 -4.87 -6.84 -0.76
CA ALA A 205 -3.72 -7.50 -0.14
C ALA A 205 -3.75 -9.01 -0.39
N GLY A 206 -2.67 -9.55 -0.93
CA GLY A 206 -2.42 -10.99 -1.00
C GLY A 206 -1.67 -11.47 0.22
N VAL A 207 -1.84 -12.75 0.58
CA VAL A 207 -1.02 -13.41 1.59
C VAL A 207 -0.08 -14.38 0.89
N SER A 208 1.19 -14.39 1.28
CA SER A 208 2.19 -15.25 0.66
C SER A 208 3.01 -16.01 1.70
N ASN A 209 3.51 -17.18 1.29
CA ASN A 209 4.32 -18.09 2.10
C ASN A 209 5.84 -17.93 1.86
N LEU A 210 6.25 -16.77 1.32
CA LEU A 210 7.66 -16.44 1.08
C LEU A 210 8.50 -16.67 2.34
N LYS A 211 9.67 -17.28 2.16
CA LYS A 211 10.57 -17.58 3.27
C LYS A 211 11.44 -16.37 3.59
N LEU A 212 11.67 -16.16 4.88
CA LEU A 212 12.48 -15.04 5.39
C LEU A 212 13.83 -14.98 4.68
N ASP A 213 14.59 -16.08 4.67
CA ASP A 213 15.93 -16.15 4.09
C ASP A 213 15.96 -15.80 2.60
N ASP A 214 14.97 -16.27 1.82
CA ASP A 214 14.87 -16.00 0.39
C ASP A 214 14.62 -14.50 0.11
N VAL A 215 13.77 -13.88 0.94
CA VAL A 215 13.45 -12.45 0.83
C VAL A 215 14.66 -11.61 1.26
N LEU A 216 15.32 -11.96 2.37
CA LEU A 216 16.54 -11.28 2.82
C LEU A 216 17.66 -11.35 1.76
N ALA A 217 17.90 -12.53 1.17
CA ALA A 217 18.91 -12.70 0.13
C ALA A 217 18.58 -11.92 -1.15
N SER A 218 17.30 -11.80 -1.49
CA SER A 218 16.83 -11.02 -2.64
C SER A 218 17.00 -9.53 -2.40
N PHE A 219 16.58 -9.04 -1.23
CA PHE A 219 16.70 -7.65 -0.84
C PHE A 219 18.16 -7.21 -0.72
N GLU A 220 19.04 -8.02 -0.14
CA GLU A 220 20.48 -7.71 -0.06
C GLU A 220 21.08 -7.47 -1.45
N ARG A 221 20.75 -8.34 -2.42
CA ARG A 221 21.26 -8.24 -3.79
C ARG A 221 20.77 -6.97 -4.49
N LEU A 222 19.48 -6.66 -4.33
CA LEU A 222 18.88 -5.43 -4.84
C LEU A 222 19.56 -4.20 -4.21
N ALA A 223 19.64 -4.18 -2.88
CA ALA A 223 20.17 -3.05 -2.14
C ALA A 223 21.66 -2.81 -2.43
N ARG A 224 22.46 -3.86 -2.51
CA ARG A 224 23.90 -3.77 -2.86
C ARG A 224 24.10 -3.14 -4.24
N LYS A 225 23.24 -3.47 -5.22
CA LYS A 225 23.28 -2.86 -6.56
C LYS A 225 22.96 -1.37 -6.50
N ALA A 226 21.93 -0.96 -5.75
CA ALA A 226 21.56 0.45 -5.67
C ALA A 226 22.61 1.26 -4.90
N LEU A 227 23.13 0.73 -3.78
CA LEU A 227 24.17 1.36 -2.97
C LEU A 227 25.48 1.56 -3.75
N SER A 228 25.89 0.59 -4.58
CA SER A 228 27.08 0.75 -5.43
C SER A 228 26.91 1.83 -6.50
N GLN A 229 25.67 2.11 -6.89
CA GLN A 229 25.28 3.18 -7.81
C GLN A 229 24.98 4.51 -7.10
N LYS A 230 25.21 4.59 -5.78
CA LYS A 230 24.86 5.74 -4.93
C LYS A 230 23.40 6.17 -5.07
N GLN A 231 22.51 5.21 -5.31
CA GLN A 231 21.08 5.43 -5.39
C GLN A 231 20.45 5.31 -4.00
N GLU A 232 19.49 6.19 -3.71
CA GLU A 232 18.65 6.03 -2.53
C GLU A 232 17.72 4.82 -2.69
N LEU A 233 17.55 4.07 -1.60
CA LEU A 233 16.65 2.94 -1.55
C LEU A 233 15.23 3.39 -1.23
N GLU A 234 14.25 2.85 -1.95
CA GLU A 234 12.84 2.96 -1.56
C GLU A 234 12.54 2.22 -0.25
N VAL A 235 13.25 1.11 -0.01
CA VAL A 235 13.18 0.36 1.24
C VAL A 235 14.51 0.49 1.98
N GLN A 236 14.49 1.19 3.11
CA GLN A 236 15.68 1.40 3.94
C GLN A 236 16.10 0.13 4.68
N ALA A 237 15.15 -0.71 5.08
CA ALA A 237 15.39 -1.97 5.74
C ALA A 237 14.16 -2.87 5.60
N LEU A 238 14.36 -4.18 5.71
CA LEU A 238 13.26 -5.11 6.00
C LEU A 238 13.06 -5.18 7.52
N ALA A 239 11.85 -5.51 7.96
CA ALA A 239 11.52 -5.55 9.38
C ALA A 239 10.68 -6.78 9.76
N LEU A 240 11.00 -7.42 10.89
CA LEU A 240 10.10 -8.35 11.56
C LEU A 240 9.22 -7.58 12.54
N ILE A 241 7.95 -7.43 12.17
CA ILE A 241 6.94 -6.71 12.93
C ILE A 241 6.10 -7.74 13.68
N PRO A 242 6.08 -7.73 15.03
CA PRO A 242 5.22 -8.64 15.79
C PRO A 242 3.75 -8.54 15.33
N MET A 243 3.10 -9.69 15.08
CA MET A 243 1.69 -9.73 14.66
C MET A 243 0.70 -9.36 15.76
N ARG A 244 1.18 -9.04 16.96
CA ARG A 244 0.41 -8.53 18.09
C ARG A 244 0.98 -7.17 18.47
N PHE A 245 0.15 -6.27 19.00
CA PHE A 245 0.59 -5.01 19.62
C PHE A 245 1.40 -5.27 20.90
N ALA A 246 2.58 -5.86 20.75
CA ALA A 246 3.57 -5.94 21.79
C ALA A 246 4.43 -4.67 21.76
N ASN A 247 4.76 -4.14 22.93
CA ASN A 247 5.69 -3.02 23.10
C ASN A 247 5.33 -1.77 22.27
N THR A 248 4.03 -1.45 22.20
CA THR A 248 3.54 -0.27 21.49
C THR A 248 3.11 0.85 22.42
N THR A 249 3.40 2.09 22.03
CA THR A 249 2.95 3.32 22.70
C THR A 249 2.29 4.26 21.71
N ILE A 250 1.42 5.15 22.19
CA ILE A 250 0.80 6.19 21.36
C ILE A 250 1.36 7.55 21.79
N ARG A 251 1.87 8.32 20.82
CA ARG A 251 2.37 9.68 21.04
C ARG A 251 1.97 10.57 19.88
N ASN A 252 1.32 11.69 20.14
CA ASN A 252 0.82 12.62 19.12
C ASN A 252 -0.01 11.90 18.04
N ASP A 253 -0.93 11.04 18.46
CA ASP A 253 -1.79 10.21 17.58
C ASP A 253 -1.04 9.25 16.64
N ARG A 254 0.23 8.97 16.95
CA ARG A 254 1.09 8.07 16.18
C ARG A 254 1.40 6.84 17.02
N VAL A 255 1.22 5.66 16.44
CA VAL A 255 1.56 4.40 17.09
C VAL A 255 3.04 4.11 16.88
N ILE A 256 3.76 3.97 17.98
CA ILE A 256 5.20 3.71 18.03
C ILE A 256 5.39 2.29 18.54
N MET A 257 6.18 1.49 17.82
CA MET A 257 6.52 0.12 18.18
C MET A 257 8.01 0.02 18.50
N SER A 258 8.32 -0.56 19.66
CA SER A 258 9.69 -0.83 20.12
C SER A 258 10.10 -2.28 19.83
N ASP A 259 11.41 -2.54 19.89
CA ASP A 259 12.03 -3.87 19.71
C ASP A 259 11.78 -4.54 18.35
N VAL A 260 11.57 -3.72 17.32
CA VAL A 260 11.38 -4.18 15.94
C VAL A 260 12.73 -4.62 15.40
N VAL A 261 12.80 -5.85 14.89
CA VAL A 261 14.04 -6.38 14.30
C VAL A 261 14.13 -5.87 12.87
N CYS A 262 15.14 -5.06 12.56
CA CYS A 262 15.38 -4.48 11.25
C CYS A 262 16.61 -5.13 10.60
N PHE A 263 16.54 -5.37 9.30
CA PHE A 263 17.65 -5.84 8.46
C PHE A 263 18.03 -4.72 7.50
N THR A 264 19.02 -3.92 7.90
CA THR A 264 19.46 -2.74 7.16
C THR A 264 20.62 -3.11 6.22
N PRO A 265 20.57 -2.77 4.92
CA PRO A 265 21.66 -3.05 4.02
C PRO A 265 22.90 -2.20 4.33
N SER A 266 24.06 -2.83 4.20
CA SER A 266 25.38 -2.24 4.41
C SER A 266 26.34 -2.70 3.31
N GLY A 267 27.55 -2.13 3.27
CA GLY A 267 28.57 -2.52 2.30
C GLY A 267 28.99 -4.00 2.36
N THR A 268 28.75 -4.67 3.50
CA THR A 268 29.15 -6.07 3.74
C THR A 268 27.98 -7.05 3.80
N GLY A 269 26.73 -6.60 3.57
CA GLY A 269 25.52 -7.42 3.66
C GLY A 269 24.42 -6.77 4.51
N LEU A 270 23.45 -7.54 4.96
CA LEU A 270 22.41 -7.04 5.88
C LEU A 270 22.91 -7.02 7.33
N LYS A 271 22.71 -5.89 8.02
CA LYS A 271 22.96 -5.74 9.44
C LYS A 271 21.65 -5.82 10.20
N GLU A 272 21.59 -6.73 11.17
CA GLU A 272 20.46 -6.82 12.10
C GLU A 272 20.58 -5.76 13.22
N SER A 273 19.46 -5.11 13.53
CA SER A 273 19.32 -4.16 14.63
C SER A 273 17.95 -4.30 15.28
N ARG A 274 17.83 -3.88 16.55
CA ARG A 274 16.54 -3.67 17.23
C ARG A 274 16.26 -2.19 17.34
N GLU A 275 15.11 -1.76 16.84
CA GLU A 275 14.79 -0.34 16.70
C GLU A 275 13.39 0.01 17.21
N THR A 276 13.20 1.29 17.49
CA THR A 276 11.88 1.88 17.77
C THR A 276 11.43 2.65 16.53
N LYS A 277 10.26 2.32 16.00
CA LYS A 277 9.74 2.91 14.76
C LYS A 277 8.29 3.30 14.88
N VAL A 278 7.89 4.29 14.08
CA VAL A 278 6.49 4.71 13.94
C VAL A 278 5.80 3.82 12.92
N LEU A 279 4.58 3.37 13.21
CA LEU A 279 3.74 2.61 12.26
C LEU A 279 2.99 3.57 11.33
N ARG A 280 2.96 3.23 10.04
CA ARG A 280 2.08 3.90 9.06
C ARG A 280 0.60 3.58 9.35
N PRO A 281 -0.36 4.45 8.96
CA PRO A 281 -1.79 4.21 9.19
C PRO A 281 -2.33 2.86 8.68
N TYR A 282 -1.89 2.43 7.49
CA TYR A 282 -2.23 1.10 6.96
C TYR A 282 -1.71 -0.03 7.87
N SER A 283 -0.47 0.10 8.35
CA SER A 283 0.15 -0.87 9.25
C SER A 283 -0.59 -0.98 10.58
N VAL A 284 -1.05 0.14 11.13
CA VAL A 284 -1.87 0.14 12.35
C VAL A 284 -3.13 -0.67 12.13
N SER A 285 -3.87 -0.38 11.05
CA SER A 285 -5.13 -1.07 10.73
C SER A 285 -4.92 -2.57 10.51
N MET A 286 -3.83 -2.97 9.86
CA MET A 286 -3.47 -4.37 9.66
C MET A 286 -3.17 -5.08 10.98
N LEU A 287 -2.40 -4.46 11.88
CA LEU A 287 -2.10 -5.04 13.18
C LEU A 287 -3.35 -5.12 14.07
N GLU A 288 -4.24 -4.13 14.03
CA GLU A 288 -5.56 -4.17 14.69
C GLU A 288 -6.39 -5.34 14.19
N TYR A 289 -6.46 -5.55 12.88
CA TYR A 289 -7.15 -6.69 12.28
C TYR A 289 -6.59 -8.03 12.78
N LEU A 290 -5.27 -8.15 12.90
CA LEU A 290 -4.59 -9.35 13.39
C LEU A 290 -4.75 -9.61 14.90
N THR A 291 -5.28 -8.65 15.68
CA THR A 291 -5.64 -8.93 17.08
C THR A 291 -6.86 -9.84 17.21
N GLN A 292 -7.69 -9.92 16.17
CA GLN A 292 -8.85 -10.80 16.13
C GLN A 292 -8.38 -12.24 15.85
N LYS A 293 -8.80 -13.18 16.72
CA LYS A 293 -8.33 -14.57 16.68
C LYS A 293 -8.55 -15.24 15.32
N ASP A 294 -9.74 -15.06 14.73
CA ASP A 294 -10.10 -15.68 13.46
C ASP A 294 -9.29 -15.10 12.29
N SER A 295 -9.09 -13.78 12.29
CA SER A 295 -8.26 -13.07 11.32
C SER A 295 -6.79 -13.53 11.39
N PHE A 296 -6.25 -13.66 12.60
CA PHE A 296 -4.89 -14.16 12.82
C PHE A 296 -4.72 -15.58 12.25
N HIS A 297 -5.63 -16.50 12.59
CA HIS A 297 -5.56 -17.88 12.10
C HIS A 297 -5.71 -17.96 10.58
N MET A 298 -6.61 -17.18 9.99
CA MET A 298 -6.82 -17.16 8.54
C MET A 298 -5.55 -16.73 7.79
N ILE A 299 -4.86 -15.69 8.26
CA ILE A 299 -3.61 -15.22 7.63
C ILE A 299 -2.50 -16.27 7.72
N LEU A 300 -2.38 -16.97 8.86
CA LEU A 300 -1.42 -18.07 9.01
C LEU A 300 -1.76 -19.25 8.10
N GLU A 301 -3.03 -19.67 8.06
CA GLU A 301 -3.51 -20.76 7.20
C GLU A 301 -3.22 -20.48 5.72
N LYS A 302 -3.52 -19.27 5.24
CA LYS A 302 -3.23 -18.84 3.86
C LYS A 302 -1.73 -18.86 3.54
N ALA A 303 -0.87 -18.63 4.52
CA ALA A 303 0.58 -18.73 4.37
C ALA A 303 1.14 -20.14 4.64
N GLY A 304 0.30 -21.11 5.05
CA GLY A 304 0.69 -22.47 5.39
C GLY A 304 1.50 -22.57 6.70
N LEU A 305 1.16 -21.77 7.72
CA LEU A 305 1.83 -21.70 9.03
C LEU A 305 0.99 -22.19 10.21
#